data_AF-A0A847RWZ7-F1
#
_entry.id   AF-A0A847RWZ7-F1
#
_cell.length_a   1.000
_cell.length_b   1.000
_cell.length_c   1.000
_cell.angle_alpha   90.00
_cell.angle_beta   90.00
_cell.angle_gamma   90.00
#
_symmetry.space_group_name_H-M   'P 1'
#
loop_
_entity.id
_entity.type
_entity.pdbx_description
1 polymer ?
#
loop_
_entity_poly.entity_id
_entity_poly.type
_entity_poly.pdbx_seq_one_letter_code
_entity_poly.pdbx_strand_id
1 'polypeptide(L)'
;MGRYVRRALAGLLALPLWAMATGPTWLGVLEEQEGTYDGEPAQSVVRVLFQRTEAGWQALPSDCRTQTCLHTAPLDFPARLNWTVWQQGRAVGTVEGVTPDDYGYYHRLGQQQLTGPAPWPPRAKQDQPLPDTGMLRRPLLATVGGVQSASSPQGWQAQPPDQHAKAAWFPYFRQHIPRVKACTRMGRVLPVRPVRQDDLQVISQWQDQRGNQLAQLQFKRSRRSHCDGDLTYPEQLWFYRPRHGKVQLLPDQLEGDGFGGPSLTVLSMVDLDGKDQPGFLMMRESYNRYGYALYQPGQRTMPQFLVTFH
;
A
#
# COMPACT_ATOMS: atom_id res chain seq x y z
N MET A 1 -31.18 64.38 -36.34
CA MET A 1 -30.21 64.47 -35.23
C MET A 1 -30.69 63.52 -34.14
N GLY A 2 -30.02 62.47 -33.66
CA GLY A 2 -28.73 61.85 -33.94
C GLY A 2 -28.82 60.36 -33.57
N ARG A 3 -28.05 59.51 -34.26
CA ARG A 3 -28.00 58.06 -34.03
C ARG A 3 -26.91 57.74 -33.01
N TYR A 4 -27.27 57.12 -31.88
CA TYR A 4 -26.31 56.59 -30.90
C TYR A 4 -25.93 55.16 -31.28
N VAL A 5 -24.66 54.97 -31.66
CA VAL A 5 -24.04 53.67 -31.90
C VAL A 5 -23.46 53.17 -30.57
N ARG A 6 -24.03 52.10 -29.99
CA ARG A 6 -23.44 51.41 -28.84
C ARG A 6 -22.42 50.38 -29.33
N ARG A 7 -21.13 50.67 -29.14
CA ARG A 7 -20.05 49.69 -29.28
C ARG A 7 -20.02 48.82 -28.02
N ALA A 8 -20.26 47.52 -28.17
CA ALA A 8 -20.02 46.53 -27.13
C ALA A 8 -18.52 46.18 -27.14
N LEU A 9 -17.80 46.55 -26.09
CA LEU A 9 -16.44 46.10 -25.83
C LEU A 9 -16.49 44.67 -25.30
N ALA A 10 -16.10 43.70 -26.13
CA ALA A 10 -15.80 42.35 -25.70
C ALA A 10 -14.47 42.35 -24.94
N GLY A 11 -14.53 42.38 -23.61
CA GLY A 11 -13.37 42.19 -22.76
C GLY A 11 -12.94 40.72 -22.81
N LEU A 12 -11.78 40.45 -23.44
CA LEU A 12 -11.08 39.18 -23.30
C LEU A 12 -10.59 39.04 -21.85
N LEU A 13 -11.32 38.26 -21.06
CA LEU A 13 -10.84 37.75 -19.76
C LEU A 13 -9.73 36.73 -20.04
N ALA A 14 -8.48 37.16 -19.95
CA ALA A 14 -7.34 36.26 -19.88
C ALA A 14 -7.42 35.48 -18.56
N LEU A 15 -7.87 34.23 -18.63
CA LEU A 15 -7.81 33.33 -17.48
C LEU A 15 -6.33 33.04 -17.18
N PRO A 16 -5.87 33.21 -15.93
CA PRO A 16 -4.52 32.83 -15.55
C PRO A 16 -4.37 31.32 -15.79
N LEU A 17 -3.41 30.95 -16.63
CA LEU A 17 -2.92 29.57 -16.73
C LEU A 17 -2.23 29.26 -15.41
N TRP A 18 -2.92 28.54 -14.52
CA TRP A 18 -2.30 27.99 -13.32
C TRP A 18 -1.23 27.01 -13.81
N ALA A 19 0.04 27.40 -13.68
CA ALA A 19 1.16 26.52 -13.90
C ALA A 19 1.01 25.34 -12.95
N MET A 20 0.60 24.19 -13.49
CA MET A 20 0.57 22.94 -12.74
C MET A 20 1.98 22.71 -12.23
N ALA A 21 2.12 22.48 -10.93
CA ALA A 21 3.42 22.25 -10.30
C ALA A 21 4.16 21.12 -11.03
N THR A 22 5.21 21.46 -11.78
CA THR A 22 6.03 20.53 -12.57
C THR A 22 7.07 19.79 -11.72
N GLY A 23 6.84 19.70 -10.41
CA GLY A 23 7.75 19.04 -9.48
C GLY A 23 7.65 17.52 -9.53
N PRO A 24 8.69 16.80 -9.08
CA PRO A 24 8.63 15.35 -8.94
C PRO A 24 7.53 14.97 -7.95
N THR A 25 6.81 13.89 -8.27
CA THR A 25 5.71 13.37 -7.46
C THR A 25 6.20 12.15 -6.68
N TRP A 26 5.95 12.14 -5.37
CA TRP A 26 6.44 11.10 -4.46
C TRP A 26 5.33 10.51 -3.60
N LEU A 27 5.45 9.22 -3.31
CA LEU A 27 4.60 8.47 -2.41
C LEU A 27 5.43 7.97 -1.24
N GLY A 28 4.92 8.20 -0.03
CA GLY A 28 5.53 7.75 1.20
C GLY A 28 4.48 7.36 2.22
N VAL A 29 4.96 6.99 3.40
CA VAL A 29 4.12 6.70 4.55
C VAL A 29 4.69 7.33 5.80
N LEU A 30 3.83 7.93 6.61
CA LEU A 30 4.16 8.38 7.95
C LEU A 30 4.03 7.19 8.91
N GLU A 31 5.15 6.72 9.45
CA GLU A 31 5.30 5.56 10.35
C GLU A 31 5.66 6.02 11.77
N GLU A 32 5.23 5.27 12.79
CA GLU A 32 5.71 5.44 14.16
C GLU A 32 6.51 4.18 14.49
N GLN A 33 7.81 4.38 14.74
CA GLN A 33 8.76 3.31 14.97
C GLN A 33 9.23 3.32 16.41
N GLU A 34 9.50 2.15 16.95
CA GLU A 34 10.21 2.01 18.21
C GLU A 34 11.62 2.60 18.11
N GLY A 35 12.16 3.03 19.24
CA GLY A 35 13.58 3.36 19.34
C GLY A 35 14.45 2.15 19.00
N THR A 36 15.68 2.39 18.55
CA THR A 36 16.58 1.29 18.18
C THR A 36 17.17 0.60 19.40
N TYR A 37 17.36 1.33 20.49
CA TYR A 37 17.86 0.79 21.75
C TYR A 37 16.80 0.87 22.84
N ASP A 38 16.91 -0.02 23.82
CA ASP A 38 16.03 -0.02 24.98
C ASP A 38 16.01 1.34 25.68
N GLY A 39 14.81 1.88 25.90
CA GLY A 39 14.59 3.17 26.53
C GLY A 39 14.62 4.36 25.57
N GLU A 40 14.97 4.17 24.29
CA GLU A 40 14.77 5.22 23.28
C GLU A 40 13.27 5.44 23.01
N PRO A 41 12.81 6.70 22.97
CA PRO A 41 11.42 6.98 22.68
C PRO A 41 11.09 6.62 21.24
N ALA A 42 9.84 6.20 21.02
CA ALA A 42 9.31 6.03 19.68
C ALA A 42 9.41 7.33 18.86
N GLN A 43 9.67 7.20 17.57
CA GLN A 43 9.84 8.33 16.66
C GLN A 43 8.85 8.25 15.50
N SER A 44 8.33 9.43 15.11
CA SER A 44 7.59 9.55 13.87
C SER A 44 8.54 9.89 12.72
N VAL A 45 8.46 9.11 11.65
CA VAL A 45 9.29 9.25 10.44
C VAL A 45 8.40 9.15 9.22
N VAL A 46 8.82 9.74 8.09
CA VAL A 46 8.21 9.44 6.80
C VAL A 46 9.13 8.55 5.99
N ARG A 47 8.67 7.37 5.59
CA ARG A 47 9.40 6.51 4.66
C ARG A 47 9.05 6.87 3.23
N VAL A 48 10.05 7.16 2.41
CA VAL A 48 9.92 7.41 0.97
C VAL A 48 9.86 6.07 0.26
N LEU A 49 8.79 5.82 -0.49
CA LEU A 49 8.53 4.49 -1.05
C LEU A 49 8.61 4.44 -2.57
N PHE A 50 7.91 5.37 -3.23
CA PHE A 50 7.76 5.36 -4.68
C PHE A 50 7.92 6.76 -5.26
N GLN A 51 8.50 6.82 -6.45
CA GLN A 51 8.56 8.03 -7.27
C GLN A 51 7.72 7.83 -8.52
N ARG A 52 7.03 8.89 -8.94
CA ARG A 52 6.45 8.93 -10.28
C ARG A 52 7.51 9.32 -11.30
N THR A 53 7.69 8.46 -12.30
CA THR A 53 8.53 8.69 -13.48
C THR A 53 7.65 8.76 -14.73
N GLU A 54 8.25 9.04 -15.89
CA GLU A 54 7.57 8.97 -17.19
C GLU A 54 7.04 7.56 -17.49
N ALA A 55 7.75 6.52 -17.04
CA ALA A 55 7.37 5.12 -17.21
C ALA A 55 6.29 4.65 -16.21
N GLY A 56 5.88 5.52 -15.29
CA GLY A 56 4.93 5.21 -14.23
C GLY A 56 5.57 5.22 -12.84
N TRP A 57 4.92 4.56 -11.89
CA TRP A 57 5.43 4.46 -10.52
C TRP A 57 6.57 3.47 -10.42
N GLN A 58 7.66 3.90 -9.78
CA GLN A 58 8.83 3.08 -9.50
C GLN A 58 9.10 3.09 -8.00
N ALA A 59 9.47 1.93 -7.45
CA ALA A 59 9.93 1.84 -6.08
C ALA A 59 11.34 2.42 -5.97
N LEU A 60 11.62 3.09 -4.86
CA LEU A 60 12.97 3.51 -4.52
C LEU A 60 13.82 2.27 -4.17
N PRO A 61 15.15 2.34 -4.33
CA PRO A 61 16.04 1.26 -3.96
C PRO A 61 15.84 0.84 -2.50
N SER A 62 15.59 -0.45 -2.28
CA SER A 62 15.33 -0.99 -0.94
C SER A 62 16.10 -2.28 -0.62
N ASP A 63 16.79 -2.88 -1.60
CA ASP A 63 17.59 -4.10 -1.40
C ASP A 63 19.00 -3.75 -0.92
N CYS A 64 19.10 -3.41 0.37
CA CYS A 64 20.37 -3.09 0.99
C CYS A 64 20.83 -4.24 1.89
N ARG A 65 22.01 -4.81 1.62
CA ARG A 65 22.55 -6.01 2.32
C ARG A 65 23.92 -5.80 2.93
N THR A 66 24.46 -4.59 2.88
CA THR A 66 25.79 -4.26 3.39
C THR A 66 25.77 -2.91 4.09
N GLN A 67 26.69 -2.73 5.04
CA GLN A 67 26.89 -1.43 5.71
C GLN A 67 27.31 -0.34 4.72
N THR A 68 28.16 -0.67 3.73
CA THR A 68 28.53 0.28 2.66
C THR A 68 27.30 0.77 1.91
N CYS A 69 26.35 -0.12 1.61
CA CYS A 69 25.10 0.28 1.00
C CYS A 69 24.28 1.22 1.91
N LEU A 70 24.20 0.98 3.23
CA LEU A 70 23.45 1.85 4.14
C LEU A 70 24.01 3.28 4.19
N HIS A 71 25.34 3.41 4.10
CA HIS A 71 26.01 4.71 4.05
C HIS A 71 25.81 5.46 2.73
N THR A 72 25.71 4.75 1.60
CA THR A 72 25.54 5.40 0.28
C THR A 72 24.08 5.56 -0.13
N ALA A 73 23.18 4.75 0.43
CA ALA A 73 21.76 4.74 0.10
C ALA A 73 21.08 6.11 0.22
N PRO A 74 21.40 6.99 1.20
CA PRO A 74 20.83 8.34 1.26
C PRO A 74 20.90 9.15 -0.03
N LEU A 75 21.91 8.90 -0.88
CA LEU A 75 22.08 9.57 -2.18
C LEU A 75 20.98 9.20 -3.20
N ASP A 76 20.32 8.05 -3.01
CA ASP A 76 19.23 7.59 -3.87
C ASP A 76 17.87 8.16 -3.44
N PHE A 77 17.81 8.85 -2.30
CA PHE A 77 16.58 9.44 -1.76
C PHE A 77 16.60 10.98 -1.88
N PRO A 78 15.44 11.63 -2.03
CA PRO A 78 15.37 13.08 -2.05
C PRO A 78 15.84 13.65 -0.71
N ALA A 79 16.77 14.61 -0.72
CA ALA A 79 17.38 15.13 0.51
C ALA A 79 16.36 15.75 1.49
N ARG A 80 15.33 16.40 0.97
CA ARG A 80 14.30 17.09 1.74
C ARG A 80 12.98 17.09 0.99
N LEU A 81 11.88 16.81 1.70
CA LEU A 81 10.53 16.83 1.13
C LEU A 81 9.52 17.45 2.09
N ASN A 82 8.57 18.20 1.54
CA ASN A 82 7.41 18.71 2.25
C ASN A 82 6.21 17.81 1.96
N TRP A 83 5.92 16.91 2.89
CA TRP A 83 4.88 15.90 2.76
C TRP A 83 3.52 16.46 3.14
N THR A 84 2.50 16.13 2.36
CA THR A 84 1.10 16.19 2.79
C THR A 84 0.72 14.83 3.36
N VAL A 85 0.26 14.81 4.61
CA VAL A 85 -0.17 13.59 5.30
C VAL A 85 -1.68 13.44 5.17
N TRP A 86 -2.12 12.22 4.89
CA TRP A 86 -3.51 11.89 4.64
C TRP A 86 -4.03 10.83 5.59
N GLN A 87 -5.24 11.04 6.10
CA GLN A 87 -5.97 10.07 6.90
C GLN A 87 -7.37 9.92 6.33
N GLN A 88 -7.74 8.68 5.96
CA GLN A 88 -9.04 8.39 5.33
C GLN A 88 -9.31 9.37 4.18
N GLY A 89 -8.25 9.59 3.38
CA GLY A 89 -8.14 10.53 2.26
C GLY A 89 -8.64 11.95 2.49
N ARG A 90 -8.49 12.46 3.72
CA ARG A 90 -8.45 13.89 4.01
C ARG A 90 -7.02 14.27 4.36
N ALA A 91 -6.56 15.41 3.86
CA ALA A 91 -5.29 15.97 4.29
C ALA A 91 -5.42 16.38 5.76
N VAL A 92 -4.55 15.85 6.61
CA VAL A 92 -4.55 16.11 8.06
C VAL A 92 -3.43 17.03 8.51
N GLY A 93 -2.49 17.32 7.63
CA GLY A 93 -1.40 18.27 7.88
C GLY A 93 -0.27 18.10 6.90
N THR A 94 0.77 18.90 7.09
CA THR A 94 2.00 18.83 6.32
C THR A 94 3.19 18.66 7.26
N VAL A 95 4.18 17.89 6.84
CA VAL A 95 5.39 17.63 7.62
C VAL A 95 6.60 17.74 6.71
N GLU A 96 7.69 18.33 7.22
CA GLU A 96 8.95 18.34 6.49
C GLU A 96 9.77 17.11 6.91
N GLY A 97 10.27 16.38 5.92
CA GLY A 97 11.16 15.24 6.12
C GLY A 97 12.54 15.52 5.53
N VAL A 98 13.59 15.14 6.26
CA VAL A 98 14.98 15.22 5.83
C VAL A 98 15.59 13.83 5.82
N THR A 99 16.19 13.45 4.70
CA THR A 99 16.94 12.20 4.58
C THR A 99 18.21 12.30 5.42
N PRO A 100 18.51 11.33 6.30
CA PRO A 100 19.72 11.36 7.11
C PRO A 100 20.96 11.13 6.24
N ASP A 101 22.13 11.55 6.71
CA ASP A 101 23.40 11.28 6.02
C ASP A 101 23.77 9.79 6.02
N ASP A 102 23.17 9.01 6.92
CA ASP A 102 23.33 7.56 7.06
C ASP A 102 22.07 6.94 7.68
N TYR A 103 21.67 5.76 7.19
CA TYR A 103 20.55 5.01 7.77
C TYR A 103 20.93 4.18 9.00
N GLY A 104 22.19 3.72 9.09
CA GLY A 104 22.71 2.89 10.19
C GLY A 104 22.12 1.47 10.32
N TYR A 105 20.86 1.27 9.91
CA TYR A 105 20.12 0.01 10.00
C TYR A 105 19.22 -0.23 8.79
N TYR A 106 19.09 -1.49 8.37
CA TYR A 106 18.30 -1.89 7.20
C TYR A 106 16.81 -1.56 7.32
N HIS A 107 16.22 -1.72 8.51
CA HIS A 107 14.82 -1.37 8.74
C HIS A 107 14.57 0.15 8.66
N ARG A 108 15.61 0.99 8.75
CA ARG A 108 15.53 2.45 8.63
C ARG A 108 15.65 2.97 7.19
N LEU A 109 15.97 2.10 6.23
CA LEU A 109 16.17 2.49 4.84
C LEU A 109 14.98 3.26 4.25
N GLY A 110 15.25 4.40 3.63
CA GLY A 110 14.24 5.29 3.06
C GLY A 110 13.49 6.18 4.06
N GLN A 111 13.81 6.13 5.36
CA GLN A 111 13.19 7.01 6.35
C GLN A 111 13.75 8.43 6.30
N GLN A 112 12.86 9.40 6.41
CA GLN A 112 13.19 10.79 6.64
C GLN A 112 12.85 11.17 8.07
N GLN A 113 13.82 11.83 8.72
CA GLN A 113 13.62 12.46 10.02
C GLN A 113 12.73 13.68 9.84
N LEU A 114 11.72 13.81 10.69
CA LEU A 114 10.80 14.93 10.58
C LEU A 114 11.36 16.17 11.26
N THR A 115 11.33 17.31 10.55
CA THR A 115 11.80 18.61 11.06
C THR A 115 10.62 19.55 11.30
N GLY A 116 10.60 20.19 12.47
CA GLY A 116 9.55 21.15 12.85
C GLY A 116 8.91 20.86 14.21
N PRO A 117 8.11 21.80 14.74
CA PRO A 117 7.47 21.64 16.03
C PRO A 117 6.35 20.59 15.96
N ALA A 118 6.43 19.60 16.86
CA ALA A 118 5.31 18.71 17.18
C ALA A 118 4.09 19.52 17.68
N PRO A 119 2.84 19.04 17.51
CA PRO A 119 2.46 17.67 17.20
C PRO A 119 2.29 17.39 15.71
N TRP A 120 2.87 16.27 15.27
CA TRP A 120 2.54 15.66 13.99
C TRP A 120 1.06 15.24 13.94
N PRO A 121 0.43 15.14 12.75
CA PRO A 121 -1.00 14.90 12.62
C PRO A 121 -1.47 13.73 13.51
N PRO A 122 -2.56 13.91 14.27
CA PRO A 122 -2.99 12.92 15.25
C PRO A 122 -3.32 11.60 14.56
N ARG A 123 -2.60 10.54 14.92
CA ARG A 123 -2.94 9.17 14.51
C ARG A 123 -4.10 8.68 15.38
N ALA A 124 -5.05 7.97 14.79
CA ALA A 124 -6.15 7.39 15.56
C ALA A 124 -5.59 6.50 16.69
N LYS A 125 -6.15 6.63 17.90
CA LYS A 125 -5.74 5.83 19.08
C LYS A 125 -6.02 4.32 18.93
N GLN A 126 -6.64 3.90 17.84
CA GLN A 126 -7.39 2.65 17.74
C GLN A 126 -6.99 1.80 16.53
N ASP A 127 -5.80 2.01 15.99
CA ASP A 127 -5.25 1.05 15.05
C ASP A 127 -4.55 -0.03 15.87
N GLN A 128 -5.05 -1.27 15.77
CA GLN A 128 -4.42 -2.43 16.41
C GLN A 128 -2.93 -2.46 16.01
N PRO A 129 -2.00 -2.72 16.95
CA PRO A 129 -0.61 -2.96 16.59
C PRO A 129 -0.56 -4.05 15.52
N LEU A 130 0.26 -3.83 14.50
CA LEU A 130 0.50 -4.82 13.47
C LEU A 130 1.56 -5.77 14.03
N PRO A 131 1.20 -6.99 14.45
CA PRO A 131 2.14 -7.92 15.06
C PRO A 131 3.36 -8.11 14.15
N ASP A 132 4.53 -8.28 14.74
CA ASP A 132 5.78 -8.66 14.07
C ASP A 132 6.38 -7.65 13.07
N THR A 133 5.82 -6.44 12.95
CA THR A 133 6.36 -5.38 12.07
C THR A 133 7.26 -4.36 12.77
N GLY A 134 7.27 -4.32 14.11
CA GLY A 134 7.87 -3.24 14.90
C GLY A 134 7.13 -1.89 14.76
N MET A 135 6.02 -1.84 14.02
CA MET A 135 5.19 -0.64 13.89
C MET A 135 4.22 -0.54 15.05
N LEU A 136 4.28 0.58 15.77
CA LEU A 136 3.39 0.83 16.90
C LEU A 136 1.95 1.11 16.48
N ARG A 137 1.76 1.65 15.26
CA ARG A 137 0.47 2.04 14.71
C ARG A 137 0.41 1.83 13.20
N ARG A 138 -0.80 1.77 12.67
CA ARG A 138 -1.01 1.74 11.22
C ARG A 138 -0.40 2.99 10.57
N PRO A 139 0.43 2.84 9.51
CA PRO A 139 1.00 3.97 8.82
C PRO A 139 -0.07 4.86 8.17
N LEU A 140 0.23 6.15 8.05
CA LEU A 140 -0.60 7.09 7.28
C LEU A 140 0.04 7.32 5.92
N LEU A 141 -0.79 7.59 4.91
CA LEU A 141 -0.29 7.95 3.59
C LEU A 141 0.38 9.33 3.64
N ALA A 142 1.53 9.48 2.99
CA ALA A 142 2.19 10.76 2.76
C ALA A 142 2.46 10.97 1.27
N THR A 143 2.23 12.18 0.76
CA THR A 143 2.46 12.50 -0.66
C THR A 143 3.20 13.82 -0.86
N VAL A 144 3.91 13.94 -1.98
CA VAL A 144 4.44 15.20 -2.52
C VAL A 144 4.00 15.34 -3.97
N GLY A 145 3.67 16.54 -4.40
CA GLY A 145 3.26 16.84 -5.78
C GLY A 145 1.75 16.64 -6.02
N GLY A 146 1.38 16.31 -7.25
CA GLY A 146 -0.02 16.27 -7.71
C GLY A 146 -0.86 15.08 -7.21
N VAL A 147 -0.35 14.23 -6.31
CA VAL A 147 -1.14 13.12 -5.78
C VAL A 147 -2.20 13.67 -4.84
N GLN A 148 -3.47 13.41 -5.19
CA GLN A 148 -4.59 13.64 -4.29
C GLN A 148 -5.00 12.31 -3.67
N SER A 149 -4.95 12.22 -2.34
CA SER A 149 -5.68 11.15 -1.67
C SER A 149 -7.13 11.59 -1.60
N ALA A 150 -8.01 10.82 -2.23
CA ALA A 150 -9.43 10.93 -1.97
C ALA A 150 -9.76 10.02 -0.79
N SER A 151 -10.68 10.44 0.08
CA SER A 151 -11.21 9.58 1.17
C SER A 151 -11.69 8.24 0.67
N SER A 152 -12.06 8.26 -0.61
CA SER A 152 -12.12 7.11 -1.46
C SER A 152 -12.07 7.57 -2.92
N PRO A 153 -10.97 7.35 -3.68
CA PRO A 153 -10.96 7.67 -5.10
C PRO A 153 -12.06 6.83 -5.75
N GLN A 154 -13.12 7.44 -6.29
CA GLN A 154 -14.31 6.75 -6.84
C GLN A 154 -15.29 6.19 -5.82
N GLY A 155 -15.17 6.54 -4.54
CA GLY A 155 -16.15 6.09 -3.54
C GLY A 155 -16.13 4.58 -3.29
N TRP A 156 -14.97 3.92 -3.39
CA TRP A 156 -14.71 2.66 -2.68
C TRP A 156 -15.30 2.66 -1.28
N GLN A 157 -16.19 1.72 -1.05
CA GLN A 157 -16.80 1.45 0.23
C GLN A 157 -16.53 0.00 0.60
N ALA A 158 -16.19 -0.22 1.87
CA ALA A 158 -16.12 -1.55 2.42
C ALA A 158 -17.49 -2.22 2.28
N GLN A 159 -17.50 -3.43 1.76
CA GLN A 159 -18.69 -4.24 1.60
C GLN A 159 -18.66 -5.37 2.64
N PRO A 160 -19.81 -5.77 3.20
CA PRO A 160 -19.87 -6.95 4.04
C PRO A 160 -19.42 -8.17 3.22
N PRO A 161 -18.71 -9.14 3.84
CA PRO A 161 -18.39 -10.40 3.18
C PRO A 161 -19.64 -11.10 2.66
N ASP A 162 -19.73 -11.25 1.34
CA ASP A 162 -20.88 -11.86 0.67
C ASP A 162 -20.56 -13.29 0.21
N GLN A 163 -21.46 -14.24 0.51
CA GLN A 163 -21.30 -15.64 0.08
C GLN A 163 -21.41 -15.79 -1.45
N HIS A 164 -22.22 -14.95 -2.11
CA HIS A 164 -22.31 -14.95 -3.57
C HIS A 164 -21.01 -14.41 -4.18
N ALA A 165 -20.46 -13.33 -3.62
CA ALA A 165 -19.13 -12.85 -3.97
C ALA A 165 -18.10 -13.97 -3.80
N LYS A 166 -18.07 -14.67 -2.64
CA LYS A 166 -17.14 -15.80 -2.41
C LYS A 166 -17.25 -16.86 -3.51
N ALA A 167 -18.47 -17.23 -3.93
CA ALA A 167 -18.67 -18.17 -5.03
C ALA A 167 -18.10 -17.66 -6.37
N ALA A 168 -18.18 -16.35 -6.62
CA ALA A 168 -17.63 -15.73 -7.83
C ALA A 168 -16.08 -15.67 -7.83
N TRP A 169 -15.45 -15.46 -6.67
CA TRP A 169 -13.99 -15.39 -6.55
C TRP A 169 -13.33 -16.77 -6.44
N PHE A 170 -14.03 -17.75 -5.90
CA PHE A 170 -13.49 -19.08 -5.61
C PHE A 170 -12.82 -19.80 -6.81
N PRO A 171 -13.41 -19.81 -8.03
CA PRO A 171 -12.76 -20.44 -9.18
C PRO A 171 -11.37 -19.87 -9.47
N TYR A 172 -11.19 -18.56 -9.32
CA TYR A 172 -9.93 -17.87 -9.55
C TYR A 172 -8.91 -18.18 -8.45
N PHE A 173 -9.35 -18.22 -7.19
CA PHE A 173 -8.49 -18.69 -6.10
C PHE A 173 -7.97 -20.11 -6.37
N ARG A 174 -8.88 -21.02 -6.76
CA ARG A 174 -8.53 -22.43 -7.02
C ARG A 174 -7.60 -22.59 -8.23
N GLN A 175 -7.61 -21.69 -9.20
CA GLN A 175 -6.65 -21.71 -10.31
C GLN A 175 -5.22 -21.52 -9.82
N HIS A 176 -5.00 -20.66 -8.82
CA HIS A 176 -3.68 -20.38 -8.27
C HIS A 176 -3.29 -21.33 -7.13
N ILE A 177 -4.26 -21.76 -6.31
CA ILE A 177 -4.06 -22.72 -5.23
C ILE A 177 -5.06 -23.88 -5.42
N PRO A 178 -4.74 -24.87 -6.28
CA PRO A 178 -5.69 -25.94 -6.61
C PRO A 178 -5.86 -26.97 -5.51
N ARG A 179 -4.85 -27.14 -4.65
CA ARG A 179 -4.79 -28.16 -3.61
C ARG A 179 -4.26 -27.58 -2.30
N VAL A 180 -4.85 -28.00 -1.20
CA VAL A 180 -4.26 -27.88 0.13
C VAL A 180 -3.12 -28.90 0.20
N LYS A 181 -1.88 -28.44 0.43
CA LYS A 181 -0.71 -29.32 0.55
C LYS A 181 -0.85 -30.24 1.76
N ALA A 182 -0.10 -31.35 1.74
CA ALA A 182 -0.03 -32.23 2.90
C ALA A 182 0.58 -31.46 4.08
N CYS A 183 0.05 -31.69 5.27
CA CYS A 183 0.59 -31.13 6.50
C CYS A 183 0.45 -32.14 7.63
N THR A 184 1.31 -32.07 8.64
CA THR A 184 1.24 -32.95 9.80
C THR A 184 0.30 -32.35 10.83
N ARG A 185 -0.46 -33.17 11.56
CA ARG A 185 -1.31 -32.76 12.67
C ARG A 185 -1.16 -33.75 13.81
N MET A 186 -0.63 -33.31 14.94
CA MET A 186 -0.40 -34.19 16.09
C MET A 186 0.32 -35.49 15.67
N GLY A 187 1.34 -35.35 14.82
CA GLY A 187 2.11 -36.47 14.26
C GLY A 187 1.44 -37.27 13.12
N ARG A 188 0.23 -36.89 12.66
CA ARG A 188 -0.45 -37.54 11.52
C ARG A 188 -0.39 -36.69 10.26
N VAL A 189 0.09 -37.26 9.16
CA VAL A 189 0.09 -36.57 7.86
C VAL A 189 -1.33 -36.52 7.29
N LEU A 190 -1.87 -35.31 7.14
CA LEU A 190 -3.12 -35.06 6.42
C LEU A 190 -2.86 -35.10 4.90
N PRO A 191 -3.69 -35.80 4.11
CA PRO A 191 -3.45 -35.98 2.69
C PRO A 191 -3.69 -34.69 1.90
N VAL A 192 -2.95 -34.55 0.79
CA VAL A 192 -3.18 -33.50 -0.20
C VAL A 192 -4.61 -33.62 -0.75
N ARG A 193 -5.39 -32.55 -0.66
CA ARG A 193 -6.79 -32.53 -1.13
C ARG A 193 -7.10 -31.29 -1.95
N PRO A 194 -8.12 -31.33 -2.84
CA PRO A 194 -8.59 -30.14 -3.53
C PRO A 194 -9.03 -29.05 -2.54
N VAL A 195 -8.74 -27.78 -2.86
CA VAL A 195 -9.31 -26.65 -2.14
C VAL A 195 -10.82 -26.62 -2.41
N ARG A 196 -11.60 -26.45 -1.34
CA ARG A 196 -13.06 -26.32 -1.37
C ARG A 196 -13.47 -24.89 -1.04
N GLN A 197 -14.62 -24.46 -1.52
CA GLN A 197 -15.15 -23.13 -1.23
C GLN A 197 -15.34 -22.89 0.28
N ASP A 198 -15.66 -23.94 1.04
CA ASP A 198 -15.83 -23.87 2.49
C ASP A 198 -14.51 -23.80 3.28
N ASP A 199 -13.37 -24.02 2.62
CA ASP A 199 -12.07 -23.79 3.22
C ASP A 199 -11.73 -22.31 3.32
N LEU A 200 -12.39 -21.48 2.52
CA LEU A 200 -12.11 -20.06 2.37
C LEU A 200 -13.16 -19.18 3.04
N GLN A 201 -12.74 -17.97 3.38
CA GLN A 201 -13.56 -16.86 3.81
C GLN A 201 -13.13 -15.60 3.08
N VAL A 202 -14.07 -14.69 2.84
CA VAL A 202 -13.76 -13.33 2.39
C VAL A 202 -13.53 -12.50 3.64
N ILE A 203 -12.31 -11.98 3.81
CA ILE A 203 -11.93 -11.21 5.01
C ILE A 203 -12.01 -9.70 4.77
N SER A 204 -11.94 -9.26 3.52
CA SER A 204 -12.14 -7.88 3.12
C SER A 204 -12.74 -7.82 1.73
N GLN A 205 -13.66 -6.88 1.52
CA GLN A 205 -14.25 -6.61 0.23
C GLN A 205 -14.51 -5.12 0.12
N TRP A 206 -14.20 -4.57 -1.03
CA TRP A 206 -14.41 -3.16 -1.35
C TRP A 206 -15.05 -3.07 -2.73
N GLN A 207 -15.88 -2.05 -2.93
CA GLN A 207 -16.47 -1.74 -4.22
C GLN A 207 -16.54 -0.23 -4.42
N ASP A 208 -16.17 0.25 -5.60
CA ASP A 208 -16.35 1.65 -5.98
C ASP A 208 -17.72 1.94 -6.59
N GLN A 209 -18.05 3.22 -6.79
CA GLN A 209 -19.31 3.66 -7.41
C GLN A 209 -19.47 3.17 -8.85
N ARG A 210 -18.36 2.82 -9.51
CA ARG A 210 -18.34 2.29 -10.88
C ARG A 210 -18.53 0.79 -10.91
N GLY A 211 -18.65 0.12 -9.76
CA GLY A 211 -18.86 -1.32 -9.64
C GLY A 211 -17.59 -2.16 -9.74
N ASN A 212 -16.40 -1.56 -9.79
CA ASN A 212 -15.15 -2.30 -9.65
C ASN A 212 -15.02 -2.83 -8.23
N GLN A 213 -14.34 -3.96 -8.06
CA GLN A 213 -14.25 -4.63 -6.78
C GLN A 213 -12.82 -5.06 -6.47
N LEU A 214 -12.51 -5.04 -5.17
CA LEU A 214 -11.28 -5.56 -4.59
C LEU A 214 -11.68 -6.49 -3.45
N ALA A 215 -11.20 -7.73 -3.46
CA ALA A 215 -11.57 -8.72 -2.45
C ALA A 215 -10.34 -9.49 -1.98
N GLN A 216 -10.30 -9.77 -0.68
CA GLN A 216 -9.29 -10.59 -0.04
C GLN A 216 -9.93 -11.90 0.41
N LEU A 217 -9.43 -13.02 -0.13
CA LEU A 217 -9.82 -14.37 0.28
C LEU A 217 -8.72 -14.95 1.15
N GLN A 218 -9.10 -15.62 2.23
CA GLN A 218 -8.17 -16.29 3.15
C GLN A 218 -8.68 -17.68 3.52
N PHE A 219 -7.77 -18.62 3.77
CA PHE A 219 -8.12 -19.87 4.44
C PHE A 219 -8.67 -19.61 5.85
N LYS A 220 -9.82 -20.22 6.18
CA LYS A 220 -10.40 -20.13 7.53
C LYS A 220 -9.38 -20.59 8.57
N ARG A 221 -9.34 -19.91 9.73
CA ARG A 221 -8.46 -20.29 10.85
C ARG A 221 -8.65 -21.75 11.28
N SER A 222 -9.89 -22.22 11.29
CA SER A 222 -10.22 -23.63 11.56
C SER A 222 -9.74 -24.61 10.49
N ARG A 223 -9.22 -24.16 9.35
CA ARG A 223 -8.51 -25.02 8.40
C ARG A 223 -7.00 -24.95 8.57
N ARG A 224 -6.49 -23.83 9.11
CA ARG A 224 -5.08 -23.57 9.44
C ARG A 224 -4.63 -24.27 10.72
N SER A 225 -5.44 -24.22 11.77
CA SER A 225 -5.17 -24.81 13.10
C SER A 225 -5.06 -26.35 13.11
N HIS A 226 -5.10 -26.97 11.93
CA HIS A 226 -5.01 -28.40 11.74
C HIS A 226 -3.67 -28.82 11.15
N CYS A 227 -2.72 -27.90 10.98
CA CYS A 227 -1.37 -28.20 10.52
C CYS A 227 -0.36 -27.76 11.58
N ASP A 228 0.60 -28.64 11.87
CA ASP A 228 1.79 -28.39 12.65
C ASP A 228 2.78 -27.69 11.70
N GLY A 229 3.05 -26.40 11.93
CA GLY A 229 3.96 -25.57 11.12
C GLY A 229 3.28 -24.71 10.05
N ASP A 230 4.07 -23.86 9.41
CA ASP A 230 3.61 -22.86 8.45
C ASP A 230 3.20 -23.48 7.12
N LEU A 231 2.17 -22.90 6.50
CA LEU A 231 1.74 -23.29 5.17
C LEU A 231 2.74 -22.75 4.13
N THR A 232 3.29 -23.63 3.30
CA THR A 232 4.21 -23.26 2.21
C THR A 232 3.50 -22.64 0.98
N TYR A 233 2.37 -21.98 1.20
CA TYR A 233 1.62 -21.25 0.18
C TYR A 233 0.96 -20.02 0.82
N PRO A 234 0.70 -18.94 0.06
CA PRO A 234 0.01 -17.77 0.58
C PRO A 234 -1.34 -18.16 1.19
N GLU A 235 -1.54 -17.82 2.46
CA GLU A 235 -2.79 -18.10 3.16
C GLU A 235 -3.94 -17.19 2.72
N GLN A 236 -3.59 -16.05 2.14
CA GLN A 236 -4.50 -15.03 1.68
C GLN A 236 -4.08 -14.51 0.32
N LEU A 237 -5.07 -14.20 -0.51
CA LEU A 237 -4.87 -13.63 -1.83
C LEU A 237 -5.87 -12.49 -2.05
N TRP A 238 -5.37 -11.41 -2.62
CA TRP A 238 -6.14 -10.28 -3.12
C TRP A 238 -6.47 -10.45 -4.59
N PHE A 239 -7.70 -10.11 -4.92
CA PHE A 239 -8.22 -10.12 -6.28
C PHE A 239 -8.85 -8.78 -6.61
N TYR A 240 -8.65 -8.33 -7.84
CA TYR A 240 -9.31 -7.18 -8.41
C TYR A 240 -10.27 -7.63 -9.52
N ARG A 241 -11.46 -7.03 -9.60
CA ARG A 241 -12.45 -7.26 -10.66
C ARG A 241 -12.95 -5.93 -11.19
N PRO A 242 -12.59 -5.55 -12.42
CA PRO A 242 -13.26 -4.44 -13.10
C PRO A 242 -14.75 -4.77 -13.30
N ARG A 243 -15.66 -3.77 -13.32
CA ARG A 243 -17.11 -3.99 -13.48
C ARG A 243 -17.48 -4.87 -14.67
N HIS A 244 -16.80 -4.70 -15.80
CA HIS A 244 -17.02 -5.46 -17.03
C HIS A 244 -15.82 -6.36 -17.39
N GLY A 245 -14.96 -6.64 -16.41
CA GLY A 245 -13.72 -7.40 -16.60
C GLY A 245 -13.77 -8.78 -15.96
N LYS A 246 -12.70 -9.55 -16.19
CA LYS A 246 -12.45 -10.80 -15.48
C LYS A 246 -11.81 -10.49 -14.12
N VAL A 247 -12.02 -11.38 -13.17
CA VAL A 247 -11.26 -11.39 -11.90
C VAL A 247 -9.78 -11.60 -12.22
N GLN A 248 -8.93 -10.83 -11.56
CA GLN A 248 -7.48 -10.89 -11.68
C GLN A 248 -6.88 -11.03 -10.29
N LEU A 249 -5.91 -11.92 -10.15
CA LEU A 249 -5.04 -11.94 -8.98
C LEU A 249 -4.14 -10.69 -9.02
N LEU A 250 -3.95 -10.00 -7.89
CA LEU A 250 -2.91 -8.97 -7.81
C LEU A 250 -1.53 -9.62 -8.05
N PRO A 251 -0.63 -9.00 -8.83
CA PRO A 251 0.69 -9.58 -9.13
C PRO A 251 1.51 -9.94 -7.89
N ASP A 252 2.54 -10.77 -8.05
CA ASP A 252 3.62 -11.02 -7.08
C ASP A 252 3.20 -11.54 -5.69
N GLN A 253 1.93 -11.94 -5.51
CA GLN A 253 1.40 -12.51 -4.26
C GLN A 253 1.78 -13.98 -4.05
N LEU A 254 2.13 -14.68 -5.12
CA LEU A 254 2.53 -16.08 -5.08
C LEU A 254 4.04 -16.25 -4.91
N GLU A 255 4.80 -15.16 -5.00
CA GLU A 255 6.24 -15.15 -4.81
C GLU A 255 6.55 -15.20 -3.31
N GLY A 256 6.81 -16.40 -2.81
CA GLY A 256 7.21 -16.67 -1.44
C GLY A 256 8.63 -17.23 -1.38
N ASP A 257 9.30 -17.03 -0.26
CA ASP A 257 10.66 -17.51 0.05
C ASP A 257 10.67 -18.90 0.70
N GLY A 258 9.58 -19.65 0.56
CA GLY A 258 9.39 -20.96 1.18
C GLY A 258 8.65 -20.93 2.52
N PHE A 259 8.51 -19.76 3.15
CA PHE A 259 7.80 -19.57 4.43
C PHE A 259 6.38 -19.02 4.26
N GLY A 260 5.75 -19.32 3.12
CA GLY A 260 4.47 -18.75 2.72
C GLY A 260 4.63 -17.60 1.72
N GLY A 261 3.51 -17.16 1.16
CA GLY A 261 3.48 -15.93 0.35
C GLY A 261 3.26 -14.70 1.24
N PRO A 262 3.58 -13.49 0.75
CA PRO A 262 3.42 -12.27 1.51
C PRO A 262 1.98 -12.05 1.96
N SER A 263 1.82 -11.56 3.18
CA SER A 263 0.57 -10.95 3.65
C SER A 263 0.50 -9.53 3.10
N LEU A 264 -0.52 -9.24 2.28
CA LEU A 264 -0.83 -7.88 1.87
C LEU A 264 -2.01 -7.32 2.65
N THR A 265 -1.90 -6.07 3.11
CA THR A 265 -2.98 -5.31 3.76
C THR A 265 -3.14 -3.97 3.06
N VAL A 266 -4.35 -3.62 2.61
CA VAL A 266 -4.60 -2.31 2.00
C VAL A 266 -4.40 -1.21 3.05
N LEU A 267 -3.43 -0.34 2.80
CA LEU A 267 -3.15 0.82 3.64
C LEU A 267 -4.02 2.00 3.21
N SER A 268 -4.00 2.31 1.92
CA SER A 268 -4.73 3.44 1.33
C SER A 268 -5.14 3.15 -0.10
N MET A 269 -6.27 3.75 -0.50
CA MET A 269 -6.71 3.83 -1.88
C MET A 269 -6.51 5.27 -2.36
N VAL A 270 -5.80 5.46 -3.45
CA VAL A 270 -5.29 6.77 -3.91
C VAL A 270 -5.54 6.98 -5.40
N ASP A 271 -5.89 8.19 -5.82
CA ASP A 271 -5.78 8.55 -7.24
C ASP A 271 -4.35 9.00 -7.48
N LEU A 272 -3.54 8.06 -7.94
CA LEU A 272 -2.11 8.28 -8.09
C LEU A 272 -1.77 9.26 -9.21
N ASP A 273 -2.61 9.31 -10.25
CA ASP A 273 -2.27 9.97 -11.50
C ASP A 273 -3.21 11.14 -11.82
N GLY A 274 -4.19 11.43 -10.94
CA GLY A 274 -5.25 12.41 -11.20
C GLY A 274 -6.14 12.02 -12.38
N LYS A 275 -6.12 10.75 -12.76
CA LYS A 275 -6.81 10.19 -13.94
C LYS A 275 -8.03 9.39 -13.55
N ASP A 276 -8.43 9.47 -12.29
CA ASP A 276 -9.53 8.70 -11.76
C ASP A 276 -9.33 7.19 -12.05
N GLN A 277 -8.12 6.72 -11.77
CA GLN A 277 -7.75 5.30 -11.74
C GLN A 277 -7.28 4.96 -10.32
N PRO A 278 -7.85 3.92 -9.69
CA PRO A 278 -7.50 3.61 -8.32
C PRO A 278 -6.10 3.01 -8.25
N GLY A 279 -5.25 3.58 -7.40
CA GLY A 279 -4.04 2.96 -6.89
C GLY A 279 -4.30 2.40 -5.50
N PHE A 280 -3.71 1.25 -5.21
CA PHE A 280 -3.80 0.59 -3.91
C PHE A 280 -2.39 0.55 -3.32
N LEU A 281 -2.16 1.38 -2.31
CA LEU A 281 -0.96 1.28 -1.50
C LEU A 281 -1.22 0.19 -0.46
N MET A 282 -0.43 -0.87 -0.52
CA MET A 282 -0.56 -2.03 0.34
C MET A 282 0.67 -2.17 1.20
N MET A 283 0.48 -2.42 2.49
CA MET A 283 1.54 -2.92 3.34
C MET A 283 1.77 -4.40 3.02
N ARG A 284 3.04 -4.79 2.91
CA ARG A 284 3.49 -6.14 2.63
C ARG A 284 4.30 -6.67 3.80
N GLU A 285 3.97 -7.87 4.25
CA GLU A 285 4.63 -8.55 5.36
C GLU A 285 4.97 -9.99 4.95
N SER A 286 6.15 -10.44 5.35
CA SER A 286 6.70 -11.77 5.04
C SER A 286 7.79 -12.11 6.06
N TYR A 287 8.31 -13.34 6.00
CA TYR A 287 9.35 -13.78 6.92
C TYR A 287 10.59 -12.86 6.84
N ASN A 288 10.95 -12.26 7.99
CA ASN A 288 12.04 -11.30 8.16
C ASN A 288 12.03 -10.12 7.18
N ARG A 289 10.88 -9.80 6.59
CA ARG A 289 10.73 -8.77 5.57
C ARG A 289 9.39 -8.08 5.67
N TYR A 290 9.40 -6.74 5.74
CA TYR A 290 8.20 -5.93 5.60
C TYR A 290 8.42 -4.84 4.57
N GLY A 291 7.35 -4.16 4.19
CA GLY A 291 7.44 -3.00 3.32
C GLY A 291 6.10 -2.69 2.69
N TYR A 292 6.15 -2.22 1.44
CA TYR A 292 5.01 -1.68 0.74
C TYR A 292 5.02 -2.10 -0.71
N ALA A 293 3.83 -2.36 -1.25
CA ALA A 293 3.60 -2.60 -2.66
C ALA A 293 2.56 -1.61 -3.18
N LEU A 294 2.74 -1.16 -4.42
CA LEU A 294 1.80 -0.30 -5.09
C LEU A 294 1.14 -1.06 -6.24
N TYR A 295 -0.19 -1.19 -6.21
CA TYR A 295 -0.94 -1.82 -7.28
C TYR A 295 -1.78 -0.79 -8.04
N GLN A 296 -1.72 -0.82 -9.37
CA GLN A 296 -2.69 -0.18 -10.25
C GLN A 296 -3.32 -1.22 -11.19
N PRO A 297 -4.64 -1.13 -11.46
CA PRO A 297 -5.31 -1.98 -12.43
C PRO A 297 -4.58 -2.04 -13.77
N GLY A 298 -4.40 -3.26 -14.29
CA GLY A 298 -3.72 -3.50 -15.57
C GLY A 298 -2.20 -3.64 -15.49
N GLN A 299 -1.57 -3.42 -14.34
CA GLN A 299 -0.14 -3.69 -14.15
C GLN A 299 0.14 -5.20 -14.11
N ARG A 300 1.28 -5.59 -14.69
CA ARG A 300 1.77 -6.99 -14.68
C ARG A 300 2.56 -7.34 -13.42
N THR A 301 3.16 -6.34 -12.79
CA THR A 301 3.99 -6.43 -11.58
C THR A 301 3.64 -5.25 -10.70
N MET A 302 3.80 -5.39 -9.38
CA MET A 302 3.67 -4.28 -8.44
C MET A 302 5.06 -3.73 -8.13
N PRO A 303 5.32 -2.42 -8.24
CA PRO A 303 6.49 -1.83 -7.59
C PRO A 303 6.49 -2.16 -6.10
N GLN A 304 7.62 -2.60 -5.57
CA GLN A 304 7.74 -3.01 -4.16
C GLN A 304 8.93 -2.30 -3.52
N PHE A 305 8.69 -1.73 -2.35
CA PHE A 305 9.72 -1.24 -1.44
C PHE A 305 9.76 -2.19 -0.25
N LEU A 306 10.80 -2.99 -0.12
CA LEU A 306 10.95 -4.02 0.92
C LEU A 306 12.19 -3.76 1.77
N VAL A 307 12.07 -3.93 3.08
CA VAL A 307 13.19 -3.87 4.03
C VAL A 307 13.29 -5.18 4.79
N THR A 308 14.52 -5.58 5.08
CA THR A 308 14.84 -6.77 5.87
C THR A 308 15.12 -6.40 7.33
N PHE A 309 14.85 -7.32 8.25
CA PHE A 309 15.19 -7.15 9.67
C PHE A 309 16.60 -7.66 10.04
N HIS A 310 17.34 -8.25 9.09
CA HIS A 310 18.73 -8.71 9.24
C HIS A 310 19.72 -7.60 8.94
#